data_AF-A0A7Y0SBS3-F1
#
_entry.id   AF-A0A7Y0SBS3-F1
#
_cell.length_a   1.000
_cell.length_b   1.000
_cell.length_c   1.000
_cell.angle_alpha   90.00
_cell.angle_beta   90.00
_cell.angle_gamma   90.00
#
_symmetry.space_group_name_H-M   'P 1'
#
loop_
_entity.id
_entity.type
_entity.pdbx_description
1 polymer ?
#
loop_
_entity_poly.entity_id
_entity_poly.type
_entity_poly.pdbx_seq_one_letter_code
_entity_poly.pdbx_strand_id
1 'polypeptide(L)'
;LERRYSKQLDVEKIPDIIFIDGGKGQLNRAHDIISQYWGDWPKRPIMIGIAKGVTRKPGLETLITVDGEEFHLPSDAPALHLIQHIRDESHNHAIAGHRAK
;
A
#
# COMPACT_ATOMS: atom_id res chain seq x y z
N LEU A 1 4.71 9.99 2.90
CA LEU A 1 4.68 9.14 4.11
C LEU A 1 5.15 9.90 5.33
N GLU A 2 6.30 10.57 5.28
CA GLU A 2 6.80 11.44 6.35
C GLU A 2 5.72 12.42 6.86
N ARG A 3 5.05 13.18 6.00
CA ARG A 3 3.96 14.11 6.42
C ARG A 3 2.89 13.48 7.33
N ARG A 4 2.60 12.18 7.15
CA ARG A 4 1.58 11.45 7.93
C ARG A 4 2.16 10.82 9.20
N TYR A 5 3.37 10.26 9.12
CA TYR A 5 3.94 9.39 10.15
C TYR A 5 5.09 10.02 10.96
N SER A 6 5.60 11.19 10.56
CA SER A 6 6.69 11.87 11.27
C SER A 6 6.29 12.53 12.59
N LYS A 7 4.99 12.65 12.85
CA LYS A 7 4.44 13.13 14.11
C LYS A 7 4.09 11.95 14.98
N GLN A 8 4.10 12.15 16.30
CA GLN A 8 3.59 11.16 17.23
C GLN A 8 2.13 10.84 16.91
N LEU A 9 1.84 9.55 16.79
CA LEU A 9 0.52 9.02 16.47
C LEU A 9 -0.05 8.29 17.68
N ASP A 10 -1.36 8.44 17.89
CA ASP A 10 -2.10 7.53 18.77
C ASP A 10 -1.95 6.11 18.25
N VAL A 11 -1.83 5.13 19.16
CA VAL A 11 -1.62 3.71 18.81
C VAL A 11 -2.69 3.20 17.84
N GLU A 12 -3.94 3.65 18.00
CA GLU A 12 -5.07 3.28 17.13
C GLU A 12 -4.94 3.77 15.69
N LYS A 13 -4.14 4.82 15.45
CA LYS A 13 -3.90 5.38 14.11
C LYS A 13 -2.75 4.70 13.38
N ILE A 14 -2.02 3.84 14.06
CA ILE A 14 -0.99 2.99 13.45
C ILE A 14 -1.71 1.85 12.72
N PRO A 15 -1.57 1.75 11.39
CA PRO A 15 -2.29 0.74 10.62
C PRO A 15 -1.73 -0.66 10.88
N ASP A 16 -2.56 -1.69 10.69
CA ASP A 16 -2.10 -3.08 10.66
C ASP A 16 -1.54 -3.47 9.29
N ILE A 17 -2.02 -2.81 8.23
CA ILE A 17 -1.57 -3.02 6.86
C ILE A 17 -1.47 -1.69 6.11
N ILE A 18 -0.43 -1.56 5.29
CA ILE A 18 -0.22 -0.42 4.38
C ILE A 18 -0.11 -0.98 2.96
N PHE A 19 -1.05 -0.56 2.11
CA PHE A 19 -0.97 -0.81 0.67
C PHE A 19 -0.24 0.34 -0.03
N ILE A 20 0.67 -0.02 -0.92
CA ILE A 20 1.40 0.91 -1.78
C ILE A 20 0.93 0.65 -3.22
N ASP A 21 0.27 1.63 -3.84
CA ASP A 21 -0.09 1.59 -5.27
C ASP A 21 1.19 1.77 -6.11
N GLY A 22 1.88 0.67 -6.35
CA GLY A 22 3.22 0.68 -6.90
C GLY A 22 3.97 -0.63 -6.80
N GLY A 23 4.95 -0.81 -7.68
CA GLY A 23 5.80 -1.99 -7.71
C GLY A 23 6.89 -2.00 -6.62
N LYS A 24 7.76 -3.02 -6.68
CA LYS A 24 8.84 -3.26 -5.70
C LYS A 24 9.66 -2.02 -5.32
N GLY A 25 10.04 -1.18 -6.29
CA GLY A 25 10.83 0.03 -6.01
C GLY A 25 10.09 1.05 -5.13
N GLN A 26 8.80 1.24 -5.37
CA GLN A 26 7.96 2.14 -4.55
C GLN A 26 7.68 1.55 -3.18
N LEU A 27 7.44 0.23 -3.10
CA LEU A 27 7.27 -0.48 -1.84
C LEU A 27 8.53 -0.36 -0.97
N ASN A 28 9.71 -0.63 -1.53
CA ASN A 28 10.98 -0.53 -0.79
C ASN A 28 11.22 0.88 -0.27
N ARG A 29 11.01 1.90 -1.12
CA ARG A 29 11.17 3.29 -0.69
C ARG A 29 10.20 3.66 0.43
N ALA A 30 8.96 3.18 0.36
CA ALA A 30 7.97 3.38 1.43
C ALA A 30 8.40 2.68 2.73
N HIS A 31 8.89 1.44 2.62
CA HIS A 31 9.40 0.66 3.74
C HIS A 31 10.58 1.35 4.44
N ASP A 32 11.54 1.89 3.69
CA ASP A 32 12.69 2.62 4.25
C ASP A 32 12.28 3.85 5.06
N ILE A 33 11.15 4.47 4.72
CA ILE A 33 10.61 5.62 5.46
C ILE A 33 9.85 5.14 6.70
N ILE A 34 8.97 4.15 6.55
CA ILE A 34 8.11 3.68 7.66
C ILE A 34 8.92 2.97 8.74
N SER A 35 9.93 2.20 8.36
CA SER A 35 10.75 1.42 9.29
C SER A 35 11.53 2.28 10.28
N GLN A 36 11.81 3.55 9.95
CA GLN A 36 12.43 4.52 10.86
C GLN A 36 11.59 4.78 12.12
N TYR A 37 10.28 4.58 12.06
CA TYR A 37 9.36 4.83 13.18
C TYR A 37 9.05 3.58 14.01
N TRP A 38 9.54 2.41 13.62
CA TRP A 38 9.22 1.15 14.31
C TRP A 38 9.72 1.05 15.74
N GLY A 39 10.74 1.84 16.12
CA GLY A 39 11.20 1.92 17.50
C GLY A 39 10.16 2.55 18.44
N ASP A 40 9.32 3.45 17.92
CA ASP A 40 8.31 4.19 18.67
C ASP A 40 6.93 3.53 18.62
N TRP A 41 6.75 2.55 17.73
CA TRP A 41 5.45 1.93 17.49
C TRP A 41 5.33 0.59 18.21
N PRO A 42 4.18 0.28 18.84
CA PRO A 42 3.96 -1.00 19.49
C PRO A 42 3.71 -2.15 18.50
N LYS A 43 3.54 -1.83 17.20
CA LYS A 43 3.32 -2.81 16.12
C LYS A 43 3.95 -2.34 14.82
N ARG A 44 4.23 -3.32 13.94
CA ARG A 44 4.80 -3.09 12.61
C ARG A 44 3.74 -3.45 11.56
N PRO A 45 3.27 -2.50 10.76
CA PRO A 45 2.29 -2.79 9.73
C PRO A 45 2.85 -3.77 8.69
N ILE A 46 2.02 -4.68 8.20
CA ILE A 46 2.32 -5.44 6.99
C ILE A 46 2.33 -4.45 5.82
N MET A 47 3.34 -4.49 4.96
CA MET A 47 3.44 -3.61 3.80
C MET A 47 3.35 -4.42 2.52
N ILE A 48 2.40 -4.07 1.65
CA ILE A 48 2.13 -4.77 0.40
C ILE A 48 2.14 -3.76 -0.75
N GLY A 49 2.96 -4.03 -1.77
CA GLY A 49 2.92 -3.34 -3.05
C GLY A 49 1.85 -3.94 -3.95
N ILE A 50 1.12 -3.09 -4.67
CA ILE A 50 0.13 -3.50 -5.67
C ILE A 50 0.65 -3.06 -7.03
N ALA A 51 1.18 -4.00 -7.81
CA ALA A 51 1.60 -3.74 -9.18
C ALA A 51 0.48 -4.09 -10.16
N LYS A 52 0.39 -3.32 -11.25
CA LYS A 52 -0.46 -3.67 -12.37
C LYS A 52 0.10 -4.93 -13.02
N GLY A 53 -0.73 -5.96 -13.18
CA GLY A 53 -0.31 -7.19 -13.87
C GLY A 53 0.16 -6.93 -15.30
N VAL A 54 0.86 -7.91 -15.86
CA VAL A 54 1.45 -7.89 -17.22
C VAL A 54 0.51 -7.37 -18.32
N THR A 55 -0.78 -7.67 -18.24
CA THR A 55 -1.78 -7.25 -19.23
C THR A 55 -2.55 -5.99 -18.85
N ARG A 56 -2.29 -5.41 -17.66
CA ARG A 56 -2.99 -4.26 -17.07
C ARG A 56 -4.52 -4.38 -16.98
N LYS A 57 -5.07 -5.59 -17.08
CA LYS A 57 -6.50 -5.81 -16.85
C LYS A 57 -6.78 -5.83 -15.34
N PRO A 58 -7.92 -5.26 -14.88
CA PRO A 58 -8.39 -5.47 -13.52
C PRO A 58 -8.52 -6.97 -13.22
N GLY A 59 -8.12 -7.39 -12.02
CA GLY A 59 -8.15 -8.80 -11.60
C GLY A 59 -6.84 -9.55 -11.78
N LEU A 60 -5.80 -8.89 -12.31
CA LEU A 60 -4.48 -9.47 -12.52
C LEU A 60 -3.38 -8.72 -11.75
N GLU A 61 -3.76 -8.02 -10.69
CA GLU A 61 -2.80 -7.36 -9.80
C GLU A 61 -1.79 -8.37 -9.25
N THR A 62 -0.53 -7.97 -9.26
CA THR A 62 0.55 -8.68 -8.58
C THR A 62 0.77 -8.03 -7.22
N LEU A 63 0.62 -8.83 -6.16
CA LEU A 63 0.90 -8.40 -4.80
C LEU A 63 2.36 -8.70 -4.48
N ILE A 64 3.05 -7.71 -3.91
CA ILE A 64 4.48 -7.75 -3.68
C ILE A 64 4.72 -7.52 -2.19
N THR A 65 5.50 -8.39 -1.56
CA THR A 65 5.95 -8.23 -0.17
C THR A 65 7.30 -7.51 -0.11
N VAL A 66 7.69 -7.04 1.08
CA VAL A 66 8.92 -6.25 1.27
C VAL A 66 10.20 -7.05 1.00
N ASP A 67 10.20 -8.36 1.31
CA ASP A 67 11.26 -9.31 0.94
C ASP A 67 11.31 -9.59 -0.58
N GLY A 68 10.31 -9.10 -1.32
CA GLY A 68 10.25 -9.15 -2.77
C GLY A 68 9.63 -10.42 -3.34
N GLU A 69 8.92 -11.19 -2.52
CA GLU A 69 8.05 -12.24 -3.03
C GLU A 69 6.87 -11.62 -3.77
N GLU A 70 6.47 -12.28 -4.86
CA GLU A 70 5.34 -11.87 -5.69
C GLU A 70 4.30 -12.98 -5.67
N PHE A 71 3.06 -12.61 -5.44
CA PHE A 71 1.95 -13.56 -5.45
C PHE A 71 0.71 -12.94 -6.06
N HIS A 72 -0.20 -13.82 -6.48
CA HIS A 72 -1.45 -13.47 -7.13
C HIS A 72 -2.59 -14.09 -6.35
N LEU A 73 -3.69 -13.38 -6.25
CA LEU A 73 -4.95 -13.93 -5.74
C LEU A 73 -5.81 -14.39 -6.92
N PRO A 74 -6.64 -15.42 -6.74
CA PRO A 74 -7.68 -15.77 -7.71
C PRO A 74 -8.54 -14.54 -8.05
N SER A 75 -8.95 -14.42 -9.31
CA SER A 75 -9.70 -13.26 -9.79
C SER A 75 -11.05 -13.08 -9.10
N ASP A 76 -11.61 -14.15 -8.55
CA ASP A 76 -12.89 -14.18 -7.82
C ASP A 76 -12.72 -14.07 -6.29
N ALA A 77 -11.48 -13.98 -5.80
CA ALA A 77 -11.21 -13.89 -4.37
C ALA A 77 -11.72 -12.56 -3.80
N PRO A 78 -12.56 -12.57 -2.73
CA PRO A 78 -13.06 -11.34 -2.11
C PRO A 78 -11.94 -10.41 -1.62
N ALA A 79 -10.81 -10.97 -1.18
CA ALA A 79 -9.65 -10.20 -0.77
C ALA A 79 -9.05 -9.38 -1.93
N LEU A 80 -9.01 -9.91 -3.15
CA LEU A 80 -8.53 -9.19 -4.31
C LEU A 80 -9.45 -8.01 -4.65
N HIS A 81 -10.76 -8.23 -4.63
CA HIS A 81 -11.75 -7.18 -4.87
C HIS A 81 -11.64 -6.03 -3.85
N LEU A 82 -11.43 -6.36 -2.57
CA LEU A 82 -11.21 -5.35 -1.53
C LEU A 82 -9.94 -4.54 -1.79
N ILE A 83 -8.84 -5.21 -2.14
CA ILE A 83 -7.57 -4.54 -2.45
C ILE A 83 -7.72 -3.61 -3.66
N GLN A 84 -8.41 -4.05 -4.71
CA GLN A 84 -8.72 -3.22 -5.87
C GLN A 84 -9.52 -1.98 -5.48
N HIS A 85 -10.56 -2.14 -4.67
CA HIS A 85 -11.36 -1.01 -4.20
C HIS A 85 -10.53 0.00 -3.42
N ILE A 86 -9.66 -0.46 -2.50
CA ILE A 86 -8.75 0.41 -1.73
C ILE A 86 -7.80 1.17 -2.67
N ARG A 87 -7.21 0.48 -3.66
CA ARG A 87 -6.31 1.08 -4.64
C ARG A 87 -7.03 2.15 -5.45
N ASP A 88 -8.19 1.80 -5.99
CA ASP A 88 -8.96 2.68 -6.87
C ASP A 88 -9.42 3.93 -6.10
N GLU A 89 -9.82 3.81 -4.83
CA GLU A 89 -10.16 4.95 -3.98
C GLU A 89 -8.93 5.82 -3.67
N SER A 90 -7.77 5.22 -3.38
CA SER A 90 -6.52 5.95 -3.20
C SER A 90 -6.12 6.72 -4.47
N HIS A 91 -6.30 6.10 -5.64
CA HIS A 91 -6.03 6.71 -6.93
C HIS A 91 -6.99 7.88 -7.23
N ASN A 92 -8.29 7.68 -6.99
CA ASN A 92 -9.32 8.70 -7.16
C ASN A 92 -9.05 9.93 -6.26
N HIS A 93 -8.70 9.70 -5.00
CA HIS A 93 -8.35 10.76 -4.07
C HIS A 93 -7.15 11.58 -4.56
N ALA A 94 -6.12 10.92 -5.08
CA ALA A 94 -4.95 11.60 -5.65
C ALA A 94 -5.33 12.44 -6.88
N ILE A 95 -6.16 11.93 -7.81
CA ILE A 95 -6.63 12.68 -8.97
C ILE A 95 -7.45 13.91 -8.53
N ALA A 96 -8.39 13.74 -7.59
CA ALA A 96 -9.25 14.82 -7.11
C ALA A 96 -8.43 15.96 -6.49
N GLY A 97 -7.43 15.64 -5.67
CA GLY A 97 -6.53 16.62 -5.07
C GLY A 97 -5.68 17.39 -6.10
N HIS A 98 -5.40 16.80 -7.26
CA HIS A 98 -4.70 17.47 -8.35
C HIS A 98 -5.60 18.39 -9.18
N ARG A 99 -6.91 18.11 -9.26
CA ARG A 99 -7.89 18.93 -10.01
C ARG A 99 -8.41 20.14 -9.23
N ALA A 100 -8.31 20.12 -7.91
CA ALA A 100 -8.73 21.23 -7.04
C ALA A 100 -7.66 22.34 -6.90
N LYS A 101 -6.69 22.38 -7.82
CA LYS A 101 -5.62 23.37 -7.88
C LYS A 101 -5.78 24.26 -9.10
#